data_AF-A0A0N1I5I3-F1
#
_entry.id   AF-A0A0N1I5I3-F1
#
_cell.length_a   1.000
_cell.length_b   1.000
_cell.length_c   1.000
_cell.angle_alpha   90.00
_cell.angle_beta   90.00
_cell.angle_gamma   90.00
#
_symmetry.space_group_name_H-M   'P 1'
#
loop_
_entity.id
_entity.type
_entity.pdbx_description
1 polymer ?
#
loop_
_entity_poly.entity_id
_entity_poly.type
_entity_poly.pdbx_seq_one_letter_code
_entity_poly.pdbx_strand_id
1 'polypeptide(L)'
;MSLVELFGEGLHWAGCTIIALLGQQRRFEALDFCYHILRVQRVDGKDELVKGIPLKRMVDRIRRFQVLNSQIFGVLARHLVADEERAGVEHIRCFPPPTAPHHHVD
;
A
#
# COMPACT_ATOMS: atom_id res chain seq x y z
N MET A 1 19.06 5.00 18.41
CA MET A 1 19.25 5.40 17.00
C MET A 1 18.09 4.84 16.19
N SER A 2 17.34 5.68 15.50
CA SER A 2 16.17 5.27 14.71
C SER A 2 16.60 4.72 13.34
N LEU A 3 15.77 3.89 12.70
CA LEU A 3 16.03 3.37 11.36
C LEU A 3 16.34 4.47 10.32
N VAL A 4 15.67 5.61 10.44
CA VAL A 4 15.92 6.78 9.57
C VAL A 4 17.30 7.39 9.84
N GLU A 5 17.74 7.45 11.09
CA GLU A 5 19.10 7.94 11.40
C GLU A 5 20.19 7.00 10.88
N LEU A 6 19.87 5.72 10.68
CA LEU A 6 20.83 4.71 10.21
C LEU A 6 20.87 4.58 8.68
N PHE A 7 19.72 4.65 8.01
CA PHE A 7 19.60 4.37 6.57
C PHE A 7 19.03 5.54 5.76
N GLY A 8 18.66 6.64 6.40
CA GLY A 8 17.98 7.76 5.75
C GLY A 8 16.65 7.34 5.11
N GLU A 9 16.35 7.92 3.95
CA GLU A 9 15.17 7.60 3.15
C GLU A 9 15.40 6.45 2.16
N GLY A 10 16.66 6.05 1.93
CA GLY A 10 17.03 5.05 0.91
C GLY A 10 16.31 3.70 1.09
N LEU A 11 16.07 3.30 2.34
CA LEU A 11 15.31 2.09 2.64
C LEU A 11 13.85 2.15 2.13
N HIS A 12 13.20 3.30 2.26
CA HIS A 12 11.83 3.50 1.79
C HIS A 12 11.78 3.57 0.27
N TRP A 13 12.77 4.24 -0.35
CA TRP A 13 12.93 4.26 -1.80
C TRP A 13 13.08 2.85 -2.37
N ALA A 14 13.95 2.03 -1.77
CA ALA A 14 14.14 0.64 -2.21
C ALA A 14 12.84 -0.19 -2.10
N GLY A 15 12.19 -0.15 -0.93
CA GLY A 15 10.94 -0.90 -0.71
C GLY A 15 9.81 -0.47 -1.64
N CYS A 16 9.58 0.84 -1.77
CA CYS A 16 8.54 1.37 -2.66
C CYS A 16 8.85 1.08 -4.13
N THR A 17 10.12 1.10 -4.54
CA THR A 17 10.53 0.74 -5.91
C THR A 17 10.18 -0.71 -6.22
N ILE A 18 10.50 -1.64 -5.32
CA ILE A 18 10.14 -3.06 -5.50
C ILE A 18 8.61 -3.23 -5.60
N ILE A 19 7.86 -2.60 -4.70
CA ILE A 19 6.39 -2.66 -4.72
C ILE A 19 5.81 -2.09 -6.04
N ALA A 20 6.36 -0.97 -6.51
CA ALA A 20 5.92 -0.31 -7.74
C ALA A 20 6.22 -1.16 -8.98
N LEU A 21 7.45 -1.68 -9.12
CA LEU A 21 7.85 -2.51 -10.25
C LEU A 21 7.07 -3.84 -10.33
N LEU A 22 6.56 -4.33 -9.20
CA LEU A 22 5.68 -5.51 -9.17
C LEU A 22 4.20 -5.18 -9.44
N GLY A 23 3.84 -3.91 -9.66
CA GLY A 23 2.45 -3.47 -9.84
C GLY A 23 1.59 -3.61 -8.57
N GLN A 24 2.21 -3.63 -7.37
CA GLN A 24 1.55 -3.98 -6.12
C GLN A 24 1.15 -2.80 -5.24
N GLN A 25 1.40 -1.55 -5.65
CA GLN A 25 1.12 -0.36 -4.84
C GLN A 25 -0.31 -0.33 -4.28
N ARG A 26 -1.33 -0.50 -5.13
CA ARG A 26 -2.75 -0.47 -4.68
C ARG A 26 -3.08 -1.55 -3.66
N ARG A 27 -2.49 -2.74 -3.80
CA ARG A 27 -2.69 -3.85 -2.85
C ARG A 27 -1.99 -3.55 -1.54
N PHE A 28 -0.78 -2.99 -1.59
CA PHE A 28 -0.04 -2.53 -0.43
C PHE A 28 -0.83 -1.47 0.35
N GLU A 29 -1.34 -0.42 -0.30
CA GLU A 29 -2.13 0.64 0.36
C GLU A 29 -3.42 0.13 1.05
N ALA A 30 -4.04 -0.90 0.46
CA ALA A 30 -5.21 -1.54 1.04
C ALA A 30 -4.86 -2.42 2.25
N LEU A 31 -3.81 -3.23 2.14
CA LEU A 31 -3.53 -4.36 3.05
C LEU A 31 -2.39 -4.10 4.05
N ASP A 32 -1.70 -2.97 3.99
CA ASP A 32 -0.62 -2.65 4.94
C ASP A 32 -1.11 -2.60 6.39
N PHE A 33 -0.42 -3.36 7.26
CA PHE A 33 -0.78 -3.50 8.67
C PHE A 33 -0.70 -2.17 9.43
N CYS A 34 0.34 -1.37 9.17
CA CYS A 34 0.53 -0.09 9.84
C CYS A 34 -0.58 0.90 9.44
N TYR A 35 -0.94 0.95 8.15
CA TYR A 35 -2.01 1.81 7.66
C TYR A 35 -3.36 1.39 8.24
N HIS A 36 -3.59 0.08 8.38
CA HIS A 36 -4.79 -0.42 9.05
C HIS A 36 -4.86 0.02 10.52
N ILE A 37 -3.78 -0.14 11.30
CA ILE A 37 -3.72 0.33 12.70
C ILE A 37 -3.99 1.84 12.79
N LEU A 38 -3.37 2.65 11.94
CA LEU A 38 -3.61 4.09 11.88
C LEU A 38 -5.08 4.42 11.57
N ARG A 39 -5.72 3.69 10.64
CA ARG A 39 -7.14 3.89 10.30
C ARG A 39 -8.05 3.56 11.48
N VAL A 40 -7.82 2.44 12.17
CA VAL A 40 -8.62 2.04 13.34
C VAL A 40 -8.43 3.03 14.49
N GLN A 41 -7.19 3.40 14.81
CA GLN A 41 -6.90 4.35 15.89
C GLN A 41 -7.52 5.73 15.66
N ARG A 42 -7.63 6.18 14.41
CA ARG A 42 -8.32 7.44 14.07
C ARG A 42 -9.81 7.41 14.37
N VAL A 43 -10.43 6.23 14.32
CA VAL A 43 -11.87 6.06 14.59
C VAL A 43 -12.13 5.95 16.08
N ASP A 44 -11.37 5.13 16.80
CA ASP A 44 -11.60 4.89 18.23
C ASP A 44 -10.90 5.90 19.15
N GLY A 45 -9.90 6.63 18.65
CA GLY A 45 -9.16 7.65 19.39
C GLY A 45 -8.29 7.12 20.53
N LYS A 46 -8.08 5.79 20.64
CA LYS A 46 -7.37 5.20 21.78
C LYS A 46 -5.91 5.64 21.83
N ASP A 47 -5.43 5.85 23.05
CA ASP A 47 -4.03 6.15 23.36
C ASP A 47 -3.59 5.34 24.58
N GLU A 48 -3.14 4.12 24.31
CA GLU A 48 -2.77 3.15 25.32
C GLU A 48 -1.28 2.77 25.20
N LEU A 49 -0.72 2.27 26.29
CA LEU A 49 0.61 1.66 26.31
C LEU A 49 0.47 0.15 26.03
N VAL A 50 0.56 -0.25 24.76
CA VAL A 50 0.40 -1.66 24.37
C VAL A 50 1.78 -2.31 24.32
N LYS A 51 2.03 -3.30 25.20
CA LYS A 51 3.33 -4.00 25.29
C LYS A 51 4.53 -3.04 25.42
N GLY A 52 4.35 -1.95 26.17
CA GLY A 52 5.38 -0.92 26.34
C GLY A 52 5.54 0.05 25.14
N ILE A 53 4.70 -0.07 24.11
CA ILE A 53 4.71 0.82 22.93
C ILE A 53 3.60 1.86 23.10
N PRO A 54 3.91 3.17 23.17
CA PRO A 54 2.90 4.21 23.22
C PRO A 54 2.17 4.29 21.87
N LEU A 55 0.87 3.96 21.86
CA LEU A 55 0.09 3.84 20.62
C LEU A 55 0.06 5.16 19.85
N LYS A 56 -0.15 6.31 20.50
CA LYS A 56 -0.15 7.62 19.84
C LYS A 56 1.16 7.91 19.12
N ARG A 57 2.29 7.65 19.78
CA ARG A 57 3.62 7.84 19.18
C ARG A 57 3.85 6.92 17.98
N MET A 58 3.33 5.69 18.02
CA MET A 58 3.43 4.75 16.91
C MET A 58 2.62 5.23 15.71
N VAL A 59 1.36 5.62 15.89
CA VAL A 59 0.51 6.08 14.78
C VAL A 59 1.00 7.39 14.16
N ASP A 60 1.57 8.30 14.95
CA ASP A 60 2.19 9.53 14.43
C ASP A 60 3.41 9.22 13.54
N ARG A 61 4.19 8.20 13.89
CA ARG A 61 5.30 7.73 13.05
C ARG A 61 4.79 7.07 11.77
N ILE A 62 3.78 6.19 11.87
CA ILE A 62 3.16 5.55 10.71
C ILE A 62 2.66 6.60 9.74
N ARG A 63 1.97 7.65 10.22
CA ARG A 63 1.46 8.73 9.37
C ARG A 63 2.57 9.43 8.59
N ARG A 64 3.72 9.70 9.22
CA ARG A 64 4.87 10.32 8.53
C ARG A 64 5.42 9.42 7.41
N PHE A 65 5.60 8.14 7.68
CA PHE A 65 6.05 7.18 6.66
C PHE A 65 5.00 6.95 5.57
N GLN A 66 3.71 7.02 5.90
CA GLN A 66 2.64 6.97 4.91
C GLN A 66 2.75 8.12 3.91
N VAL A 67 2.95 9.35 4.40
CA VAL A 67 3.15 10.52 3.53
C VAL A 67 4.40 10.36 2.66
N LEU A 68 5.52 9.93 3.25
CA LEU A 68 6.76 9.68 2.50
C LEU A 68 6.57 8.63 1.39
N ASN A 69 5.97 7.48 1.72
CA ASN A 69 5.70 6.43 0.75
C ASN A 69 4.81 6.92 -0.39
N SER A 70 3.75 7.68 -0.10
CA SER A 70 2.89 8.27 -1.13
C SER A 70 3.64 9.23 -2.05
N GLN A 71 4.59 10.01 -1.51
CA GLN A 71 5.45 10.88 -2.32
C GLN A 71 6.38 10.07 -3.22
N ILE A 72 7.02 9.02 -2.68
CA ILE A 72 7.90 8.13 -3.44
C ILE A 72 7.13 7.43 -4.56
N PHE A 73 5.97 6.84 -4.27
CA PHE A 73 5.13 6.23 -5.30
C PHE A 73 4.71 7.23 -6.38
N GLY A 74 4.37 8.47 -6.02
CA GLY A 74 4.06 9.52 -6.99
C GLY A 74 5.26 9.92 -7.86
N VAL A 75 6.49 9.83 -7.37
CA VAL A 75 7.70 9.99 -8.20
C VAL A 75 7.88 8.79 -9.12
N LEU A 76 7.84 7.57 -8.58
CA LEU A 76 8.03 6.34 -9.35
C LEU A 76 7.01 6.21 -10.48
N ALA A 77 5.71 6.43 -10.20
CA ALA A 77 4.65 6.36 -11.20
C ALA A 77 4.92 7.32 -12.38
N ARG A 78 5.38 8.55 -12.12
CA ARG A 78 5.73 9.50 -13.19
C ARG A 78 6.85 9.02 -14.10
N HIS A 79 7.77 8.22 -13.59
CA HIS A 79 8.89 7.70 -14.38
C HIS A 79 8.57 6.35 -15.05
N LEU A 80 7.69 5.53 -14.44
CA LEU A 80 7.31 4.21 -14.95
C LEU A 80 6.20 4.27 -16.02
N VAL A 81 5.26 5.22 -15.93
CA VAL A 81 4.17 5.39 -16.93
C VAL A 81 4.72 5.68 -18.34
N ALA A 82 5.89 6.33 -18.44
CA ALA A 82 6.57 6.56 -19.71
C ALA A 82 6.96 5.27 -20.44
N ASP A 83 7.01 4.13 -19.74
CA ASP A 83 7.34 2.81 -20.29
C ASP A 83 6.08 2.02 -20.66
N GLU A 84 4.98 2.15 -19.88
CA GLU A 84 3.71 1.46 -20.16
C GLU A 84 3.01 1.99 -21.42
N GLU A 85 3.08 3.30 -21.72
CA GLU A 85 2.55 3.86 -22.98
C GLU A 85 3.22 3.25 -24.23
N ARG A 86 4.45 2.70 -24.08
CA ARG A 86 5.15 1.99 -25.16
C ARG A 86 4.72 0.53 -25.30
N ALA A 87 4.09 -0.06 -24.28
CA ALA A 87 3.78 -1.49 -24.19
C ALA A 87 2.39 -1.88 -24.74
N GLY A 88 1.51 -0.92 -25.06
CA GLY A 88 0.17 -1.18 -25.63
C GLY A 88 -0.92 -1.42 -24.58
N VAL A 89 -2.14 -1.74 -25.05
CA VAL A 89 -3.34 -1.85 -24.19
C VAL A 89 -3.24 -3.05 -23.24
N GLU A 90 -3.28 -2.80 -21.93
CA GLU A 90 -3.35 -3.84 -20.91
C GLU A 90 -4.60 -4.73 -21.08
N HIS A 91 -4.39 -6.05 -21.13
CA HIS A 91 -5.51 -6.99 -21.11
C HIS A 91 -6.06 -7.12 -19.67
N ILE A 92 -7.16 -6.44 -19.39
CA ILE A 92 -7.82 -6.48 -18.08
C ILE A 92 -8.50 -7.84 -17.89
N ARG A 93 -8.24 -8.48 -16.74
CA ARG A 93 -8.93 -9.73 -16.38
C ARG A 93 -10.43 -9.49 -16.19
N CYS A 94 -11.25 -10.11 -17.02
CA CYS A 94 -12.70 -10.13 -16.86
C CYS A 94 -13.15 -11.23 -15.90
N PHE A 95 -14.22 -10.97 -15.15
CA PHE A 95 -14.90 -11.96 -14.33
C PHE A 95 -16.31 -12.17 -14.89
N PRO A 96 -16.68 -13.39 -15.29
CA PRO A 96 -18.00 -13.64 -15.86
C PRO A 96 -19.10 -13.46 -14.79
N PRO A 97 -20.31 -13.03 -15.17
CA PRO A 97 -21.45 -13.01 -14.27
C PRO A 97 -21.84 -14.45 -13.86
N PRO A 98 -22.59 -14.62 -12.75
CA PRO A 98 -23.12 -15.93 -12.37
C PRO A 98 -23.93 -16.57 -13.49
N THR A 99 -23.64 -17.84 -13.82
CA THR A 99 -24.39 -18.62 -14.81
C THR A 99 -25.49 -19.43 -14.12
N ALA A 100 -26.69 -19.46 -14.74
CA ALA A 100 -27.75 -20.34 -14.27
C ALA A 100 -27.35 -21.82 -14.49
N PRO A 101 -27.65 -22.74 -13.56
CA PRO A 101 -27.47 -24.16 -13.81
C PRO A 101 -28.35 -24.56 -15.00
N HIS A 102 -27.75 -25.20 -16.01
CA HIS A 102 -28.46 -25.73 -17.17
C HIS A 102 -29.62 -26.59 -16.67
N HIS A 103 -30.86 -26.21 -16.99
CA HIS A 103 -31.99 -27.13 -16.89
C HIS A 103 -31.66 -28.30 -17.82
N HIS A 104 -31.41 -29.48 -17.23
CA HIS A 104 -31.54 -30.73 -17.95
C HIS A 104 -33.01 -30.79 -18.42
N VAL A 105 -33.22 -30.53 -19.71
CA VAL A 105 -34.47 -30.89 -20.36
C VAL A 105 -34.32 -32.38 -20.65
N ASP A 106 -35.18 -33.17 -19.99
CA ASP A 106 -35.35 -34.61 -20.20
C ASP A 106 -35.57 -34.98 -21.67
#